data_AF-A0A8H3QJU3-F1
#
_entry.id   AF-A0A8H3QJU3-F1
#
_cell.length_a   1.000
_cell.length_b   1.000
_cell.length_c   1.000
_cell.angle_alpha   90.00
_cell.angle_beta   90.00
_cell.angle_gamma   90.00
#
_symmetry.space_group_name_H-M   'P 1'
#
loop_
_entity.id
_entity.type
_entity.pdbx_description
1 polymer ?
#
loop_
_entity_poly.entity_id
_entity_poly.type
_entity_poly.pdbx_seq_one_letter_code
_entity_poly.pdbx_strand_id
1 'polypeptide(L)'
;MLADIEKYVIQGRMDSIFIYPLLRHDYPNQPINKKDLYNAVYKFRQKNNPENTDASQMLQQSLEWKNLDPLWIVKPQLKPISRRLTSLFWMSLLSNA
;
A
#
# COMPACT_ATOMS: atom_id res chain seq x y z
N MET A 1 -18.38 13.96 8.45
CA MET A 1 -17.13 13.33 8.91
C MET A 1 -16.75 12.10 8.09
N LEU A 2 -17.48 10.97 8.14
CA LEU A 2 -17.09 9.77 7.36
C LEU A 2 -17.03 10.01 5.85
N ALA A 3 -18.00 10.73 5.29
CA ALA A 3 -18.00 11.11 3.87
C ALA A 3 -16.81 12.00 3.49
N ASP A 4 -16.39 12.90 4.39
CA ASP A 4 -15.21 13.76 4.16
C ASP A 4 -13.92 12.95 4.25
N ILE A 5 -13.83 12.02 5.22
CA ILE A 5 -12.70 11.08 5.29
C ILE A 5 -12.60 10.29 3.98
N GLU A 6 -13.70 9.72 3.49
CA GLU A 6 -13.71 9.00 2.21
C GLU A 6 -13.26 9.91 1.06
N LYS A 7 -13.80 11.12 0.97
CA LYS A 7 -13.40 12.11 -0.03
C LYS A 7 -11.90 12.43 0.03
N TYR A 8 -11.34 12.71 1.22
CA TYR A 8 -9.92 13.02 1.39
C TYR A 8 -9.02 11.83 1.05
N VAL A 9 -9.45 10.61 1.35
CA VAL A 9 -8.70 9.39 1.03
C VAL A 9 -8.73 9.09 -0.47
N ILE A 10 -9.90 9.18 -1.10
CA ILE A 10 -10.09 8.74 -2.50
C ILE A 10 -9.71 9.83 -3.50
N GLN A 11 -10.24 11.04 -3.33
CA GLN A 11 -9.95 12.15 -4.23
C GLN A 11 -8.64 12.84 -3.86
N GLY A 12 -8.42 13.06 -2.56
CA GLY A 12 -7.23 13.75 -2.06
C GLY A 12 -5.97 12.88 -1.96
N ARG A 13 -6.11 11.54 -2.03
CA ARG A 13 -5.01 10.57 -1.78
C ARG A 13 -4.26 10.84 -0.47
N MET A 14 -4.96 11.34 0.55
CA MET A 14 -4.35 11.78 1.80
C MET A 14 -4.19 10.62 2.79
N ASP A 15 -3.21 10.76 3.69
CA ASP A 15 -3.08 9.90 4.87
C ASP A 15 -3.74 10.55 6.09
N SER A 16 -4.02 9.72 7.10
CA SER A 16 -4.54 10.10 8.41
C SER A 16 -3.82 11.30 9.04
N ILE A 17 -2.51 11.45 8.82
CA ILE A 17 -1.70 12.57 9.31
C ILE A 17 -2.17 13.91 8.74
N PHE A 18 -2.56 13.94 7.46
CA PHE A 18 -3.06 15.15 6.79
C PHE A 18 -4.57 15.33 6.99
N ILE A 19 -5.32 14.24 7.12
CA ILE A 19 -6.77 14.28 7.34
C ILE A 19 -7.10 14.78 8.76
N TYR A 20 -6.32 14.39 9.76
CA TYR A 20 -6.58 14.75 11.16
C TYR A 20 -6.71 16.27 11.42
N PRO A 21 -5.77 17.14 10.97
CA PRO A 21 -5.91 18.58 11.18
C PRO A 21 -7.11 19.18 10.43
N LEU A 22 -7.44 18.67 9.22
CA LEU A 22 -8.62 19.13 8.47
C LEU A 22 -9.91 18.81 9.22
N LEU A 23 -10.04 17.59 9.74
CA LEU A 23 -11.21 17.22 10.53
C LEU A 23 -11.30 17.99 11.84
N ARG A 24 -10.17 18.30 12.49
CA ARG A 24 -10.15 19.13 13.70
C ARG A 24 -10.63 20.56 13.43
N HIS A 25 -10.33 21.09 12.24
CA HIS A 25 -10.80 22.39 11.80
C HIS A 25 -12.31 22.37 11.48
N ASP A 26 -12.77 21.39 10.70
CA ASP A 26 -14.14 21.30 10.21
C ASP A 26 -15.13 20.80 11.28
N TYR A 27 -14.64 20.05 12.28
CA TYR A 27 -15.42 19.43 13.35
C TYR A 27 -14.82 19.71 14.75
N PRO A 28 -14.71 20.98 15.18
CA PRO A 28 -13.97 21.35 16.39
C PRO A 28 -14.54 20.73 17.68
N ASN A 29 -15.85 20.48 17.72
CA ASN A 29 -16.57 19.95 18.87
C ASN A 29 -16.72 18.41 18.86
N GLN A 30 -16.22 17.73 17.82
CA GLN A 30 -16.30 16.28 17.77
C GLN A 30 -14.99 15.64 18.27
N PRO A 31 -15.07 14.67 19.19
CA PRO A 31 -13.90 13.92 19.61
C PRO A 31 -13.43 13.03 18.45
N ILE A 32 -12.19 13.24 18.00
CA ILE A 32 -11.59 12.46 16.92
C ILE A 32 -10.52 11.54 17.53
N ASN A 33 -10.84 10.25 17.60
CA ASN A 33 -9.88 9.23 17.98
C ASN A 33 -8.93 8.93 16.80
N LYS A 34 -7.62 9.07 17.01
CA LYS A 34 -6.60 8.84 15.96
C LYS A 34 -6.60 7.40 15.43
N LYS A 35 -6.85 6.41 16.29
CA LYS A 35 -6.90 4.99 15.91
C LYS A 35 -8.12 4.71 15.03
N ASP A 36 -9.26 5.30 15.36
CA ASP A 36 -10.48 5.14 14.56
C ASP A 36 -10.34 5.84 13.21
N LEU A 37 -9.72 7.02 13.17
CA LEU A 37 -9.39 7.70 11.93
C LEU A 37 -8.46 6.85 11.05
N TYR A 38 -7.38 6.31 11.62
CA TYR A 38 -6.47 5.41 10.91
C TYR A 38 -7.22 4.19 10.34
N ASN A 39 -8.06 3.55 11.14
CA ASN A 39 -8.86 2.40 10.72
C ASN A 39 -9.84 2.77 9.60
N ALA A 40 -10.48 3.93 9.68
CA ALA A 40 -11.38 4.42 8.63
C ALA A 40 -10.63 4.66 7.32
N VAL A 41 -9.50 5.38 7.38
CA VAL A 41 -8.63 5.61 6.21
C VAL A 41 -8.20 4.30 5.56
N TYR A 42 -7.76 3.33 6.37
CA TYR A 42 -7.35 2.01 5.88
C TYR A 42 -8.51 1.26 5.19
N LYS A 43 -9.71 1.27 5.77
CA LYS A 43 -10.91 0.66 5.17
C LYS A 43 -11.28 1.30 3.85
N PHE A 44 -11.26 2.64 3.76
CA PHE A 44 -11.57 3.34 2.52
C PHE A 44 -10.55 3.06 1.42
N ARG A 45 -9.25 2.96 1.76
CA ARG A 45 -8.22 2.55 0.81
C ARG A 45 -8.45 1.14 0.26
N GLN A 46 -8.74 0.17 1.12
CA GLN A 46 -9.01 -1.20 0.67
C GLN A 46 -10.25 -1.30 -0.21
N LYS A 47 -11.36 -0.66 0.19
CA LYS A 47 -12.62 -0.72 -0.56
C LYS A 47 -12.48 -0.15 -1.98
N ASN A 48 -11.71 0.91 -2.14
CA ASN A 48 -11.62 1.66 -3.40
C ASN A 48 -10.34 1.36 -4.20
N ASN A 49 -9.49 0.48 -3.69
CA ASN A 49 -8.35 -0.07 -4.42
C ASN A 49 -8.33 -1.60 -4.25
N PRO A 50 -9.35 -2.32 -4.77
CA PRO A 50 -9.39 -3.78 -4.71
C PRO A 50 -8.25 -4.41 -5.52
N GLU A 51 -7.77 -3.67 -6.55
CA GLU A 51 -6.58 -3.98 -7.36
C GLU A 51 -5.33 -3.26 -6.86
N ASN A 52 -5.25 -2.94 -5.55
CA ASN A 52 -3.97 -2.57 -4.97
C ASN A 52 -3.06 -3.77 -5.18
N THR A 53 -2.29 -3.76 -6.27
CA THR A 53 -1.45 -4.85 -6.74
C THR A 53 -0.66 -5.28 -5.54
N ASP A 54 -1.12 -6.36 -4.90
CA ASP A 54 -0.60 -6.69 -3.59
C ASP A 54 0.89 -6.88 -3.80
N ALA A 55 1.72 -6.41 -2.86
CA ALA A 55 3.14 -6.71 -2.92
C ALA A 55 3.36 -8.22 -3.10
N SER A 56 2.40 -9.04 -2.63
CA SER A 56 2.33 -10.48 -2.93
C SER A 56 2.08 -10.82 -4.41
N GLN A 57 1.15 -10.16 -5.10
CA GLN A 57 0.87 -10.37 -6.54
C GLN A 57 2.03 -9.86 -7.41
N MET A 58 2.59 -8.69 -7.10
CA MET A 58 3.78 -8.20 -7.81
C MET A 58 4.97 -9.14 -7.62
N LEU A 59 5.16 -9.66 -6.39
CA LEU A 59 6.18 -10.66 -6.10
C LEU A 59 5.93 -11.97 -6.87
N GLN A 60 4.68 -12.43 -6.91
CA GLN A 60 4.29 -13.64 -7.63
C GLN A 60 4.61 -13.49 -9.12
N GLN A 61 4.19 -12.40 -9.75
CA GLN A 61 4.45 -12.14 -11.16
C GLN A 61 5.96 -12.06 -11.47
N SER A 62 6.74 -11.45 -10.57
CA SER A 62 8.19 -11.39 -10.70
C SER A 62 8.83 -12.79 -10.63
N LEU A 63 8.33 -13.65 -9.75
CA LEU A 63 8.80 -15.05 -9.65
C LEU A 63 8.40 -15.87 -10.87
N GLU A 64 7.22 -15.60 -11.45
CA GLU A 64 6.79 -16.22 -12.71
C GLU A 64 7.71 -15.83 -13.88
N TRP A 65 8.08 -14.54 -14.00
CA TRP A 65 9.05 -14.10 -15.01
C TRP A 65 10.42 -14.77 -14.87
N LYS A 66 10.90 -14.93 -13.63
CA LYS A 66 12.12 -15.71 -13.35
C LYS A 66 12.03 -17.16 -13.82
N ASN A 67 10.86 -17.79 -13.73
CA ASN A 67 10.69 -19.16 -14.19
C ASN A 67 10.64 -19.28 -15.72
N LEU A 68 10.17 -18.23 -16.41
CA LEU A 68 10.07 -18.19 -17.87
C LEU A 68 11.39 -17.82 -18.55
N ASP A 69 12.17 -16.94 -17.94
CA ASP A 69 13.45 -16.50 -18.47
C ASP A 69 14.53 -16.54 -17.37
N PRO A 70 15.52 -17.46 -17.47
CA PRO A 70 16.57 -17.59 -16.47
C PRO A 70 17.50 -16.37 -16.38
N LEU A 71 17.43 -15.42 -17.31
CA LEU A 71 18.13 -14.13 -17.24
C LEU A 71 17.49 -13.14 -16.26
N TRP A 72 16.29 -13.44 -15.76
CA TRP A 72 15.67 -12.69 -14.68
C TRP A 72 16.21 -13.12 -13.32
N ILE A 73 16.84 -12.18 -12.62
CA ILE A 73 17.28 -12.36 -11.25
C ILE A 73 16.22 -11.73 -10.36
N VAL A 74 15.49 -12.55 -9.61
CA VAL A 74 14.55 -12.10 -8.57
C VAL A 74 14.95 -12.73 -7.23
N LYS A 75 15.27 -11.87 -6.26
CA LYS A 75 15.73 -12.23 -4.91
C LYS A 75 14.89 -11.52 -3.84
N PRO A 76 13.79 -12.13 -3.39
CA PRO A 76 13.06 -11.64 -2.23
C PRO A 76 13.83 -11.93 -0.94
N GLN A 77 13.90 -10.96 -0.04
CA GLN A 77 14.36 -11.18 1.34
C GLN A 77 13.15 -11.21 2.26
N LEU A 78 13.03 -12.31 3.01
CA LEU A 78 11.98 -12.51 3.99
C LEU A 78 12.57 -12.47 5.39
N LYS A 79 11.86 -11.85 6.33
CA LYS A 79 12.16 -12.03 7.75
C LYS A 79 11.98 -13.52 8.13
N PRO A 80 12.98 -14.18 8.74
CA PRO A 80 12.91 -15.63 8.99
C PRO A 80 11.68 -16.07 9.78
N ILE A 81 11.27 -15.27 10.76
CA ILE A 81 10.19 -15.63 11.69
C ILE A 81 8.81 -15.26 11.13
N SER A 82 8.65 -14.02 10.66
CA SER A 82 7.34 -13.52 10.23
C SER A 82 7.02 -13.80 8.77
N ARG A 83 7.98 -14.33 8.00
CA ARG A 83 7.92 -14.51 6.53
C ARG A 83 7.50 -13.25 5.77
N ARG A 84 7.67 -12.08 6.39
CA ARG A 84 7.30 -10.79 5.80
C ARG A 84 8.40 -10.38 4.82
N LEU A 85 8.01 -9.96 3.63
CA LEU A 85 8.91 -9.37 2.64
C LEU A 85 9.51 -8.07 3.19
N THR A 86 10.83 -8.02 3.28
CA THR A 86 11.58 -6.87 3.81
C THR A 86 12.30 -6.11 2.70
N SER A 87 12.74 -6.80 1.67
CA SER A 87 13.32 -6.20 0.47
C SER A 87 13.12 -7.13 -0.72
N LEU A 88 13.14 -6.55 -1.92
CA LEU A 88 13.07 -7.27 -3.18
C LEU A 88 14.14 -6.70 -4.11
N PHE A 89 15.08 -7.55 -4.54
CA PHE A 89 16.03 -7.20 -5.59
C PHE A 89 15.58 -7.89 -6.88
N TRP A 90 15.43 -7.12 -7.96
CA TRP A 90 15.11 -7.65 -9.27
C TRP A 90 15.94 -6.98 -10.38
N MET A 91 16.34 -7.77 -11.38
CA MET A 91 16.92 -7.27 -12.62
C MET A 91 16.73 -8.29 -13.74
N SER A 92 16.67 -7.81 -14.99
CA SER A 92 16.75 -8.65 -16.19
C SER A 92 18.07 -8.33 -16.88
N LEU A 93 18.84 -9.37 -17.23
CA LEU A 93 19.97 -9.22 -18.13
C LEU A 93 19.43 -9.10 -19.55
N LEU A 94 19.11 -7.89 -19.99
CA LEU A 94 18.91 -7.64 -21.42
C LEU A 94 20.20 -8.02 -22.14
N SER A 95 20.20 -9.14 -22.86
CA SER A 95 21.23 -9.42 -23.86
C SER A 95 20.99 -8.48 -25.05
N ASN A 96 21.49 -7.25 -24.93
CA ASN A 96 21.67 -6.39 -26.09
C ASN A 96 23.10 -6.58 -26.60
N ALA A 97 23.25 -7.47 -27.59
CA ALA A 97 24.17 -7.37 -28.72
C ALA A 97 23.79 -8.41 -29.77
#